data_AF-K2N919-F1
#
_entry.id   AF-K2N919-F1
#
_cell.length_a   1.000
_cell.length_b   1.000
_cell.length_c   1.000
_cell.angle_alpha   90.00
_cell.angle_beta   90.00
_cell.angle_gamma   90.00
#
_symmetry.space_group_name_H-M   'P 1'
#
loop_
_entity.id
_entity.type
_entity.pdbx_description
1 polymer ?
#
loop_
_entity_poly.entity_id
_entity_poly.type
_entity_poly.pdbx_seq_one_letter_code
_entity_poly.pdbx_strand_id
1 'polypeptide(L)' 'MPQHPHEKVTPLRPKRPCPECGKDSQRAYYPFCSSRCKDVDLNRWLSGAYAIPGRSVDEEDGDPS' A
#
# COMPACT_ATOMS: atom_id res chain seq x y z
N MET A 1 -17.38 -30.42 26.37
CA MET A 1 -17.56 -29.83 25.04
C MET A 1 -17.23 -28.34 25.13
N PRO A 2 -16.02 -27.87 24.79
CA PRO A 2 -15.73 -26.45 24.91
C PRO A 2 -16.46 -25.71 23.78
N GLN A 3 -17.56 -25.05 24.12
CA GLN A 3 -18.23 -24.11 23.26
C GLN A 3 -17.41 -22.82 23.30
N HIS A 4 -16.67 -22.51 22.23
CA HIS A 4 -16.03 -21.21 22.05
C HIS A 4 -16.93 -20.33 21.17
N PRO A 5 -17.94 -19.61 21.71
CA PRO A 5 -18.54 -18.52 20.97
C PRO A 5 -17.58 -17.33 21.05
N HIS A 6 -17.42 -16.60 19.94
CA HIS A 6 -16.54 -15.45 19.75
C HIS A 6 -15.13 -15.79 19.24
N GLU A 7 -15.07 -16.31 18.02
CA GLU A 7 -13.98 -15.97 17.12
C GLU A 7 -14.02 -14.45 16.90
N LYS A 8 -13.17 -13.71 17.62
CA LYS A 8 -12.97 -12.28 17.42
C LYS A 8 -12.42 -12.07 16.01
N VAL A 9 -13.31 -11.83 15.04
CA VAL A 9 -12.91 -11.36 13.71
C VAL A 9 -12.20 -10.02 13.91
N THR A 10 -10.87 -10.07 13.84
CA THR A 10 -9.94 -8.94 14.06
C THR A 10 -10.35 -7.78 13.14
N PRO A 11 -10.28 -6.50 13.58
CA PRO A 11 -10.92 -5.41 12.86
C PRO A 11 -10.40 -5.34 11.42
N LEU A 12 -11.37 -5.48 10.54
CA LEU A 12 -11.27 -5.48 9.10
C LEU A 12 -10.56 -4.21 8.70
N ARG A 13 -9.30 -4.35 8.29
CA ARG A 13 -8.44 -3.26 7.82
C ARG A 13 -9.28 -2.20 7.10
N PRO A 14 -9.21 -0.92 7.52
CA PRO A 14 -10.15 0.10 7.07
C PRO A 14 -10.18 0.16 5.55
N LYS A 15 -11.38 0.14 4.95
CA LYS A 15 -11.53 0.22 3.49
C LYS A 15 -10.83 1.48 2.99
N ARG A 16 -9.75 1.29 2.24
CA ARG A 16 -9.05 2.36 1.51
C ARG A 16 -9.54 2.37 0.06
N PRO A 17 -9.61 3.53 -0.59
CA PRO A 17 -9.80 3.57 -2.03
C PRO A 17 -8.57 2.95 -2.73
N CYS A 18 -8.81 2.26 -3.83
CA CYS A 18 -7.77 1.65 -4.65
C CYS A 18 -6.83 2.75 -5.18
N PRO A 19 -5.50 2.65 -5.00
CA PRO A 19 -4.56 3.68 -5.44
C PRO A 19 -4.50 3.82 -6.97
N GLU A 20 -4.87 2.78 -7.72
CA GLU A 20 -4.84 2.79 -9.18
C GLU A 20 -6.11 3.36 -9.83
N CYS A 21 -7.26 3.32 -9.16
CA CYS A 21 -8.54 3.68 -9.81
C CYS A 21 -9.56 4.36 -8.89
N GLY A 22 -9.28 4.53 -7.59
CA GLY A 22 -10.14 5.21 -6.62
C GLY A 22 -11.36 4.41 -6.15
N LYS A 23 -11.61 3.20 -6.67
CA LYS A 23 -12.75 2.35 -6.26
C LYS A 23 -12.54 1.75 -4.87
N ASP A 24 -13.64 1.37 -4.22
CA ASP A 24 -13.61 0.68 -2.93
C ASP A 24 -12.77 -0.60 -2.98
N SER A 25 -11.85 -0.74 -2.02
CA SER A 25 -11.04 -1.95 -1.88
C SER A 25 -11.91 -3.17 -1.55
N GLN A 26 -11.56 -4.29 -2.20
CA GLN A 26 -12.16 -5.58 -1.90
C GLN A 26 -11.30 -6.34 -0.90
N ARG A 27 -11.92 -7.09 0.01
CA ARG A 27 -11.19 -7.83 1.05
C ARG A 27 -10.17 -8.82 0.47
N ALA A 28 -10.52 -9.50 -0.62
CA ALA A 28 -9.65 -10.49 -1.27
C ALA A 28 -8.40 -9.87 -1.93
N TYR A 29 -8.48 -8.59 -2.33
CA TYR A 29 -7.42 -7.90 -3.09
C TYR A 29 -6.87 -6.67 -2.36
N TYR A 30 -7.17 -6.52 -1.07
CA TYR A 30 -6.77 -5.33 -0.30
C TYR A 30 -5.26 -5.09 -0.43
N PRO A 31 -4.80 -3.86 -0.76
CA PRO A 31 -5.52 -2.57 -0.76
C PRO A 31 -6.24 -2.20 -2.07
N PHE A 32 -6.30 -3.10 -3.04
CA PHE A 32 -6.86 -2.83 -4.37
C PHE A 32 -8.33 -3.26 -4.47
N CYS A 33 -8.98 -2.80 -5.54
CA CYS A 33 -10.34 -3.22 -5.86
C CYS A 33 -10.40 -4.56 -6.63
N SER A 34 -9.29 -5.01 -7.24
CA SER A 34 -9.23 -6.24 -8.07
C SER A 34 -7.79 -6.69 -8.33
N SER A 35 -7.61 -7.93 -8.84
CA SER A 35 -6.30 -8.44 -9.30
C SER A 35 -5.68 -7.55 -10.38
N ARG A 36 -6.48 -7.06 -11.34
CA ARG A 36 -5.98 -6.20 -12.42
C ARG A 36 -5.30 -4.94 -11.88
N CYS A 37 -5.87 -4.29 -10.86
CA CYS A 37 -5.26 -3.11 -10.26
C CYS A 37 -3.97 -3.43 -9.51
N LYS A 38 -3.88 -4.62 -8.90
CA LYS A 38 -2.63 -5.09 -8.29
C LYS A 38 -1.53 -5.27 -9.33
N ASP A 39 -1.86 -5.83 -10.49
CA ASP A 39 -0.87 -6.06 -11.56
C ASP A 39 -0.42 -4.75 -12.24
N VAL A 40 -1.31 -3.76 -12.36
CA VAL A 40 -0.97 -2.42 -12.88
C VAL A 40 -0.03 -1.68 -11.92
N ASP A 41 -0.33 -1.69 -10.62
CA ASP A 41 0.55 -1.12 -9.59
C ASP A 41 1.93 -1.77 -9.67
N LEU A 42 1.99 -3.11 -9.72
CA LEU A 42 3.25 -3.85 -9.91
C LEU A 42 4.02 -3.40 -11.17
N ASN A 43 3.33 -3.20 -12.29
CA ASN A 43 4.00 -2.72 -13.50
C ASN A 43 4.57 -1.30 -13.34
N ARG A 44 3.88 -0.40 -12.61
CA ARG A 44 4.43 0.94 -12.29
C ARG A 44 5.67 0.85 -11.42
N TRP A 45 5.70 -0.07 -10.47
CA TRP A 45 6.91 -0.37 -9.67
C TRP A 45 8.07 -0.81 -10.55
N LEU A 46 7.84 -1.80 -11.43
CA LEU A 46 8.87 -2.31 -12.33
C LEU A 46 9.32 -1.28 -13.37
N SER A 47 8.43 -0.36 -13.75
CA SER A 47 8.74 0.72 -14.70
C SER A 47 9.52 1.88 -14.04
N GLY A 48 9.77 1.83 -12.73
CA GLY A 48 10.46 2.90 -12.01
C GLY A 48 9.62 4.16 -11.80
N ALA A 49 8.29 4.08 -11.92
CA ALA A 49 7.41 5.23 -11.73
C ALA A 49 7.37 5.70 -10.26
N TYR A 50 7.62 4.81 -9.31
CA TYR A 50 7.80 5.16 -7.89
C TYR A 50 9.26 5.54 -7.62
N ALA A 51 9.74 6.58 -8.27
CA ALA A 51 11.03 7.19 -7.94
C ALA A 51 10.83 8.27 -6.86
N ILE A 52 11.56 8.16 -5.75
CA ILE A 52 11.64 9.24 -4.77
C ILE A 52 12.71 10.21 -5.28
N PRO A 53 12.36 11.48 -5.57
CA PRO A 53 13.38 12.46 -5.96
C PRO A 53 14.41 12.57 -4.83
N GLY A 54 15.68 12.32 -5.17
CA GLY A 54 16.80 12.54 -4.24
C GLY A 54 16.94 14.03 -3.95
N ARG A 55 17.41 14.36 -2.74
CA ARG A 55 17.95 15.70 -2.47
C ARG A 55 19.14 15.91 -3.41
N SER A 56 19.27 17.11 -3.98
CA SER A 56 20.46 17.49 -4.74
C SER A 56 21.69 17.24 -3.87
N VAL A 57 22.69 16.56 -4.43
CA VAL A 57 23.98 16.28 -3.77
C VAL A 57 24.85 17.54 -3.58
N ASP A 58 24.30 18.73 -3.78
CA ASP A 58 25.01 20.01 -3.71
C ASP A 58 24.82 20.78 -2.38
N GLU A 59 24.12 20.24 -1.38
CA GLU A 59 23.83 20.97 -0.13
C GLU A 59 24.01 20.15 1.18
N GLU A 60 24.89 19.14 1.21
CA GLU A 60 25.26 18.49 2.48
C GLU A 60 26.76 18.19 2.59
N ASP A 61 27.58 19.25 2.59
CA ASP A 61 28.89 19.28 3.24
C ASP A 61 28.88 20.45 4.23
N GLY A 62 28.32 20.20 5.42
CA GLY A 62 28.17 21.17 6.51
C GLY A 62 28.12 20.46 7.85
N ASP A 63 29.22 19.80 8.20
CA ASP A 63 29.53 19.28 9.54
C ASP A 63 29.32 20.38 10.61
N PRO A 64 28.39 20.24 11.57
CA PRO A 64 28.29 21.19 12.67
C PRO A 64 29.29 20.77 13.75
N SER A 65 30.47 21.40 13.73
CA SER A 65 31.40 21.39 14.87
C SER A 65 30.95 22.34 15.99
#